data_AF-A0A673G1D5-F1
#
_entry.id   AF-A0A673G1D5-F1
#
_cell.length_a   1.000
_cell.length_b   1.000
_cell.length_c   1.000
_cell.angle_alpha   90.00
_cell.angle_beta   90.00
_cell.angle_gamma   90.00
#
_symmetry.space_group_name_H-M   'P 1'
#
loop_
_entity.id
_entity.type
_entity.pdbx_description
1 polymer ?
#
loop_
_entity_poly.entity_id
_entity_poly.type
_entity_poly.pdbx_seq_one_letter_code
_entity_poly.pdbx_strand_id
1 'polypeptide(L)'
;MHSVMFVERANVLLLRSRRANAFLLEEILQGNLERECFEERCNKEEARECFENDQKTNEFWTKYYDGDQCHSNPCKHGGTCRDGIGGYTCTCAEMYSGTDCQTDKSQCPSAGPLACEHFCKPMTGSFRCFCARGYTLNSDGRSCSPHAVFEHLMMMIMMVYCVLQVKFVNTSGDVVCHGVVLGRKSVLTSATCMSALKDPGLVFLSPVGRHSTVALRVSSWTPHKRYVSGAEDDLAFLELMEPFPQNTSIVPLCLPERDYSENILMRAGRKGVVMGRAGYSYLSLDDCHSSLNLTFLMTNKMFCMQNRESDVSVRTKPMPCDLKSGSPVATVEGKTAFLTGISLSTGDCNHGLVFTKLSRYLHWLRPLLHASEKEQQQQQL
;
A
#
# COMPACT_ATOMS: atom_id res chain seq x y z
N MET A 1 59.38 8.62 43.01
CA MET A 1 60.42 8.35 41.99
C MET A 1 59.85 7.35 41.00
N HIS A 2 59.28 7.84 39.90
CA HIS A 2 58.90 7.00 38.77
C HIS A 2 60.18 6.68 38.00
N SER A 3 60.67 5.44 38.09
CA SER A 3 61.79 4.98 37.28
C SER A 3 61.29 4.61 35.90
N VAL A 4 61.59 5.46 34.93
CA VAL A 4 61.45 5.22 33.50
C VAL A 4 62.31 4.02 33.14
N MET A 5 61.69 2.94 32.69
CA MET A 5 62.40 1.80 32.13
C MET A 5 62.84 2.13 30.69
N PHE A 6 64.14 2.05 30.44
CA PHE A 6 64.76 2.24 29.12
C PHE A 6 64.25 1.20 28.10
N VAL A 7 64.01 1.68 26.88
CA VAL A 7 63.51 0.94 25.70
C VAL A 7 64.38 -0.29 25.36
N GLU A 8 65.66 -0.31 25.74
CA GLU A 8 66.58 -1.41 25.41
C GLU A 8 66.39 -2.69 26.23
N ARG A 9 65.59 -2.69 27.31
CA ARG A 9 65.34 -3.91 28.13
C ARG A 9 63.98 -4.58 27.89
N ALA A 10 63.11 -4.02 27.04
CA ALA A 10 61.84 -4.65 26.70
C ALA A 10 62.00 -5.89 25.80
N ASN A 11 63.06 -5.93 24.98
CA ASN A 11 63.33 -7.04 24.05
C ASN A 11 63.75 -8.36 24.72
N VAL A 12 64.04 -8.37 26.02
CA VAL A 12 64.46 -9.60 26.74
C VAL A 12 63.29 -10.29 27.44
N LEU A 13 62.17 -9.59 27.67
CA LEU A 13 61.00 -10.13 28.40
C LEU A 13 59.80 -10.47 27.50
N LEU A 14 59.87 -10.16 26.20
CA LEU A 14 58.87 -10.54 25.19
C LEU A 14 59.43 -11.46 24.11
N LEU A 15 60.37 -12.35 24.47
CA LEU A 15 60.62 -13.55 23.66
C LEU A 15 59.51 -14.56 23.98
N ARG A 16 58.36 -14.41 23.31
CA ARG A 16 57.38 -15.49 23.24
C ARG A 16 58.05 -16.64 22.51
N SER A 17 58.20 -17.78 23.17
CA SER A 17 58.72 -18.98 22.53
C SER A 17 57.83 -19.33 21.34
N ARG A 18 58.41 -19.32 20.12
CA ARG A 18 57.87 -20.13 19.03
C ARG A 18 57.78 -21.56 19.57
N ARG A 19 56.59 -22.16 19.58
CA ARG A 19 56.45 -23.54 20.05
C ARG A 19 57.26 -24.43 19.11
N ALA A 20 58.17 -25.18 19.70
CA ALA A 20 58.91 -26.23 19.03
C ALA A 20 57.93 -27.36 18.69
N ASN A 21 57.64 -27.55 17.40
CA ASN A 21 57.01 -28.76 16.90
C ASN A 21 58.07 -29.87 16.77
N ALA A 22 57.67 -31.07 17.16
CA ALA A 22 58.50 -32.25 17.24
C ALA A 22 58.88 -32.78 15.84
N PHE A 23 60.13 -33.25 15.73
CA PHE A 23 60.65 -34.15 14.70
C PHE A 23 60.74 -33.64 13.24
N LEU A 24 61.96 -33.19 12.90
CA LEU A 24 62.67 -33.30 11.61
C LEU A 24 61.94 -32.86 10.32
N LEU A 25 62.32 -31.65 9.89
CA LEU A 25 62.20 -31.04 8.55
C LEU A 25 60.87 -30.38 8.20
N GLU A 26 60.69 -29.12 8.63
CA GLU A 26 60.10 -28.05 7.81
C GLU A 26 60.26 -26.68 8.53
N GLU A 27 61.35 -25.94 8.27
CA GLU A 27 61.36 -24.47 8.41
C GLU A 27 62.60 -23.88 7.70
N ILE A 28 62.61 -23.97 6.36
CA ILE A 28 63.54 -23.23 5.49
C ILE A 28 62.79 -22.10 4.76
N LEU A 29 61.48 -21.98 4.96
CA LEU A 29 60.62 -20.99 4.31
C LEU A 29 60.05 -20.03 5.35
N GLN A 30 59.99 -18.74 5.00
CA GLN A 30 59.32 -17.71 5.78
C GLN A 30 57.85 -18.13 5.99
N GLY A 31 57.41 -18.23 7.25
CA GLY A 31 56.08 -18.74 7.61
C GLY A 31 54.97 -17.96 6.93
N ASN A 32 53.99 -18.67 6.36
CA ASN A 32 52.78 -18.08 5.79
C ASN A 32 51.75 -17.90 6.90
N LEU A 33 51.46 -16.67 7.31
CA LEU A 33 50.53 -16.39 8.41
C LEU A 33 49.12 -16.94 8.16
N GLU A 34 48.66 -17.03 6.90
CA GLU A 34 47.37 -17.69 6.62
C GLU A 34 47.40 -19.13 7.15
N ARG A 35 48.50 -19.86 6.90
CA ARG A 35 48.70 -21.23 7.40
C ARG A 35 48.74 -21.28 8.93
N GLU A 36 49.51 -20.40 9.56
CA GLU A 36 49.66 -20.35 11.04
C GLU A 36 48.33 -20.02 11.75
N CYS A 37 47.54 -19.08 11.22
CA CYS A 37 46.24 -18.74 11.78
C CYS A 37 45.22 -19.88 11.61
N PHE A 38 45.25 -20.62 10.49
CA PHE A 38 44.38 -21.78 10.27
C PHE A 38 44.80 -23.01 11.10
N GLU A 39 46.08 -23.18 11.40
CA GLU A 39 46.61 -24.34 12.12
C GLU A 39 46.70 -24.14 13.66
N GLU A 40 47.06 -22.96 14.16
CA GLU A 40 47.36 -22.73 15.59
C GLU A 40 46.48 -21.70 16.32
N ARG A 41 45.49 -21.10 15.64
CA ARG A 41 44.64 -20.00 16.15
C ARG A 41 45.41 -18.73 16.56
N CYS A 42 45.43 -17.72 15.70
CA CYS A 42 46.12 -16.45 15.96
C CYS A 42 45.21 -15.37 16.56
N ASN A 43 45.80 -14.39 17.26
CA ASN A 43 45.14 -13.19 17.75
C ASN A 43 45.31 -12.00 16.77
N LYS A 44 44.52 -10.92 16.96
CA LYS A 44 44.51 -9.78 16.03
C LYS A 44 45.85 -9.05 15.93
N GLU A 45 46.62 -9.02 17.01
CA GLU A 45 47.91 -8.33 17.05
C GLU A 45 48.97 -9.10 16.23
N GLU A 46 48.98 -10.43 16.31
CA GLU A 46 49.81 -11.30 15.46
C GLU A 46 49.47 -11.14 13.98
N ALA A 47 48.17 -11.03 13.65
CA ALA A 47 47.74 -10.74 12.29
C ALA A 47 48.22 -9.36 11.80
N ARG A 48 48.23 -8.35 12.67
CA ARG A 48 48.68 -6.99 12.35
C ARG A 48 50.18 -6.92 12.06
N GLU A 49 50.97 -7.63 12.85
CA GLU A 49 52.43 -7.68 12.70
C GLU A 49 52.87 -8.32 11.36
N CYS A 50 52.11 -9.28 10.82
CA CYS A 50 52.50 -9.92 9.56
C CYS A 50 52.13 -9.13 8.29
N PHE A 51 50.95 -8.51 8.25
CA PHE A 51 50.52 -7.81 7.03
C PHE A 51 51.12 -6.40 6.92
N GLU A 52 51.65 -5.86 8.03
CA GLU A 52 52.24 -4.52 8.15
C GLU A 52 51.35 -3.42 7.55
N ASN A 53 50.05 -3.68 7.45
CA ASN A 53 49.06 -2.86 6.79
C ASN A 53 47.68 -3.14 7.38
N ASP A 54 47.13 -2.13 8.05
CA ASP A 54 45.87 -2.26 8.78
C ASP A 54 44.69 -2.67 7.87
N GLN A 55 44.68 -2.27 6.60
CA GLN A 55 43.62 -2.64 5.67
C GLN A 55 43.67 -4.14 5.36
N LYS A 56 44.86 -4.65 5.00
CA LYS A 56 45.05 -6.08 4.73
C LYS A 56 44.81 -6.94 5.96
N THR A 57 45.27 -6.49 7.13
CA THR A 57 45.00 -7.15 8.41
C THR A 57 43.50 -7.25 8.68
N ASN A 58 42.75 -6.17 8.48
CA ASN A 58 41.32 -6.18 8.74
C ASN A 58 40.56 -7.05 7.73
N GLU A 59 40.92 -7.03 6.44
CA GLU A 59 40.32 -7.88 5.40
C GLU A 59 40.53 -9.39 5.67
N PHE A 60 41.74 -9.77 6.12
CA PHE A 60 42.01 -11.14 6.55
C PHE A 60 41.26 -11.48 7.85
N TRP A 61 41.34 -10.60 8.84
CA TRP A 61 40.84 -10.85 10.18
C TRP A 61 39.32 -10.98 10.24
N THR A 62 38.57 -10.18 9.46
CA THR A 62 37.10 -10.28 9.42
C THR A 62 36.69 -11.68 8.96
N LYS A 63 37.21 -12.11 7.81
CA LYS A 63 36.96 -13.43 7.24
C LYS A 63 37.42 -14.58 8.13
N TYR A 64 38.55 -14.42 8.82
CA TYR A 64 39.09 -15.42 9.74
C TYR A 64 38.24 -15.58 11.01
N TYR A 65 37.69 -14.48 11.54
CA TYR A 65 36.98 -14.47 12.82
C TYR A 65 35.57 -15.07 12.73
N ASP A 66 34.82 -14.76 11.66
CA ASP A 66 33.41 -15.18 11.53
C ASP A 66 32.99 -15.59 10.10
N GLY A 67 33.96 -15.83 9.22
CA GLY A 67 33.74 -16.36 7.87
C GLY A 67 33.42 -15.28 6.84
N ASP A 68 33.59 -15.61 5.56
CA ASP A 68 33.33 -14.69 4.43
C ASP A 68 31.83 -14.56 4.18
N GLN A 69 31.21 -13.47 4.66
CA GLN A 69 29.79 -13.24 4.46
C GLN A 69 29.48 -12.78 3.02
N CYS A 70 30.49 -12.33 2.27
CA CYS A 70 30.37 -11.98 0.86
C CYS A 70 30.40 -13.19 -0.09
N HIS A 71 30.79 -14.38 0.37
CA HIS A 71 30.92 -15.59 -0.44
C HIS A 71 29.65 -15.94 -1.24
N SER A 72 28.48 -15.70 -0.65
CA SER A 72 27.17 -15.98 -1.28
C SER A 72 26.73 -14.93 -2.31
N ASN A 73 27.53 -13.88 -2.54
CA ASN A 73 27.17 -12.70 -3.32
C ASN A 73 25.80 -12.12 -2.89
N PRO A 74 25.68 -11.65 -1.64
CA PRO A 74 24.41 -11.14 -1.12
C PRO A 74 23.95 -9.88 -1.86
N CYS A 75 24.88 -9.00 -2.25
CA CYS A 75 24.59 -7.76 -2.95
C CYS A 75 24.07 -8.00 -4.38
N LYS A 76 22.83 -7.60 -4.65
CA LYS A 76 22.15 -7.75 -5.93
C LYS A 76 22.51 -6.61 -6.91
N HIS A 77 22.13 -6.81 -8.16
CA HIS A 77 22.18 -5.80 -9.23
C HIS A 77 23.53 -5.10 -9.42
N GLY A 78 24.63 -5.86 -9.27
CA GLY A 78 25.98 -5.35 -9.44
C GLY A 78 26.50 -4.52 -8.26
N GLY A 79 25.88 -4.62 -7.07
CA GLY A 79 26.41 -4.03 -5.86
C GLY A 79 27.73 -4.68 -5.41
N THR A 80 28.64 -3.88 -4.86
CA THR A 80 29.93 -4.35 -4.32
C THR A 80 29.77 -4.78 -2.87
N CYS A 81 30.09 -6.04 -2.55
CA CYS A 81 30.06 -6.56 -1.19
C CYS A 81 31.36 -6.27 -0.45
N ARG A 82 31.24 -5.80 0.80
CA ARG A 82 32.35 -5.66 1.74
C ARG A 82 32.06 -6.45 3.00
N ASP A 83 32.95 -7.39 3.29
CA ASP A 83 32.94 -8.23 4.48
C ASP A 83 33.27 -7.41 5.75
N GLY A 84 32.76 -7.84 6.90
CA GLY A 84 32.91 -7.12 8.17
C GLY A 84 32.64 -8.01 9.37
N ILE A 85 33.08 -7.57 10.55
CA ILE A 85 32.86 -8.35 11.78
C ILE A 85 31.36 -8.32 12.13
N GLY A 86 30.75 -9.49 12.19
CA GLY A 86 29.34 -9.70 12.49
C GLY A 86 28.40 -9.49 11.29
N GLY A 87 28.93 -9.32 10.07
CA GLY A 87 28.12 -9.19 8.85
C GLY A 87 28.76 -8.40 7.73
N TYR A 88 28.03 -8.24 6.62
CA TYR A 88 28.51 -7.57 5.41
C TYR A 88 27.85 -6.20 5.21
N THR A 89 28.44 -5.39 4.34
CA THR A 89 27.86 -4.14 3.84
C THR A 89 27.90 -4.13 2.31
N CYS A 90 26.78 -3.76 1.67
CA CYS A 90 26.71 -3.58 0.23
C CYS A 90 26.87 -2.11 -0.17
N THR A 91 27.71 -1.85 -1.17
CA THR A 91 27.75 -0.57 -1.89
C THR A 91 26.98 -0.74 -3.20
N CYS A 92 25.80 -0.14 -3.28
CA CYS A 92 24.91 -0.31 -4.43
C CYS A 92 25.29 0.56 -5.63
N ALA A 93 25.03 0.05 -6.83
CA ALA A 93 25.11 0.83 -8.07
C ALA A 93 24.14 2.03 -8.04
N GLU A 94 24.39 3.04 -8.86
CA GLU A 94 23.71 4.35 -8.83
C GLU A 94 22.17 4.23 -8.80
N MET A 95 21.62 3.24 -9.50
CA MET A 95 20.18 2.99 -9.65
C MET A 95 19.57 2.04 -8.60
N TYR A 96 20.32 1.57 -7.61
CA TYR A 96 19.85 0.59 -6.62
C TYR A 96 20.11 1.04 -5.18
N SER A 97 19.32 0.49 -4.25
CA SER A 97 19.34 0.80 -2.82
C SER A 97 18.83 -0.39 -2.00
N GLY A 98 18.89 -0.28 -0.67
CA GLY A 98 18.58 -1.38 0.25
C GLY A 98 19.83 -2.05 0.79
N THR A 99 19.68 -2.87 1.83
CA THR A 99 20.80 -3.59 2.48
C THR A 99 21.56 -4.48 1.51
N ASP A 100 20.84 -5.07 0.55
CA ASP A 100 21.34 -6.07 -0.39
C ASP A 100 21.23 -5.53 -1.83
N CYS A 101 21.05 -4.22 -2.00
CA CYS A 101 20.82 -3.56 -3.30
C CYS A 101 19.61 -4.12 -4.08
N GLN A 102 18.61 -4.61 -3.37
CA GLN A 102 17.41 -5.23 -3.92
C GLN A 102 16.40 -4.21 -4.48
N THR A 103 16.49 -2.94 -4.07
CA THR A 103 15.50 -1.90 -4.40
C THR A 103 16.01 -1.03 -5.54
N ASP A 104 15.38 -1.14 -6.70
CA ASP A 104 15.58 -0.26 -7.84
C ASP A 104 15.00 1.14 -7.56
N LYS A 105 15.84 2.18 -7.65
CA LYS A 105 15.47 3.58 -7.40
C LYS A 105 14.54 4.17 -8.46
N SER A 106 14.42 3.53 -9.63
CA SER A 106 13.42 3.92 -10.64
C SER A 106 12.02 3.41 -10.30
N GLN A 107 11.91 2.46 -9.36
CA GLN A 107 10.64 1.89 -8.96
C GLN A 107 9.96 2.72 -7.87
N CYS A 108 8.62 2.72 -7.91
CA CYS A 108 7.80 3.35 -6.91
C CYS A 108 7.86 2.60 -5.57
N PRO A 109 8.36 3.22 -4.48
CA PRO A 109 8.43 2.55 -3.20
C PRO A 109 7.03 2.24 -2.68
N SER A 110 6.81 1.01 -2.23
CA SER A 110 5.50 0.55 -1.77
C SER A 110 5.30 0.65 -0.26
N ALA A 111 6.35 1.02 0.50
CA ALA A 111 6.38 1.27 1.93
C ALA A 111 7.64 2.06 2.33
N GLY A 112 7.69 2.59 3.56
CA GLY A 112 8.85 3.29 4.12
C GLY A 112 8.88 4.80 3.86
N PRO A 113 9.94 5.50 4.29
CA PRO A 113 10.01 6.97 4.29
C PRO A 113 10.10 7.60 2.88
N LEU A 114 10.45 6.80 1.87
CA LEU A 114 10.54 7.24 0.48
C LEU A 114 9.23 7.02 -0.30
N ALA A 115 8.25 6.34 0.29
CA ALA A 115 6.96 6.09 -0.36
C ALA A 115 6.16 7.39 -0.53
N CYS A 116 5.45 7.49 -1.65
CA CYS A 116 4.49 8.57 -1.87
C CYS A 116 3.26 8.36 -0.98
N GLU A 117 2.70 9.44 -0.43
CA GLU A 117 1.47 9.34 0.37
C GLU A 117 0.29 8.85 -0.49
N HIS A 118 0.16 9.41 -1.69
CA HIS A 118 -0.84 9.02 -2.68
C HIS A 118 -0.19 8.28 -3.85
N PHE A 119 -0.17 8.88 -5.03
CA PHE A 119 0.21 8.19 -6.26
C PHE A 119 1.70 8.34 -6.54
N CYS A 120 2.26 7.34 -7.21
CA CYS A 120 3.64 7.34 -7.67
C CYS A 120 3.69 6.97 -9.15
N LYS A 121 4.56 7.64 -9.92
CA LYS A 121 4.88 7.24 -11.30
C LYS A 121 6.40 7.13 -11.47
N PRO A 122 6.90 6.03 -12.03
CA PRO A 122 8.31 5.90 -12.37
C PRO A 122 8.70 6.93 -13.44
N MET A 123 9.93 7.42 -13.35
CA MET A 123 10.59 8.33 -14.29
C MET A 123 11.96 7.77 -14.65
N THR A 124 12.57 8.27 -15.73
CA THR A 124 13.94 7.91 -16.07
C THR A 124 14.87 8.35 -14.92
N GLY A 125 15.53 7.39 -14.26
CA GLY A 125 16.45 7.70 -13.15
C GLY A 125 15.80 7.96 -11.78
N SER A 126 14.46 8.03 -11.68
CA SER A 126 13.77 8.45 -10.43
C SER A 126 12.28 8.07 -10.44
N PHE A 127 11.51 8.61 -9.49
CA PHE A 127 10.05 8.55 -9.51
C PHE A 127 9.48 9.87 -8.98
N ARG A 128 8.27 10.22 -9.43
CA ARG A 128 7.55 11.39 -8.91
C ARG A 128 6.24 11.03 -8.24
N CYS A 129 5.96 11.70 -7.14
CA CYS A 129 4.69 11.56 -6.41
C CYS A 129 3.65 12.55 -6.94
N PHE A 130 2.38 12.17 -6.80
CA PHE A 130 1.24 13.02 -7.11
C PHE A 130 0.12 12.78 -6.12
N CYS A 131 -0.73 13.78 -5.97
CA CYS A 131 -1.84 13.71 -5.05
C CYS A 131 -3.16 13.46 -5.76
N ALA A 132 -4.12 12.90 -4.99
CA ALA A 132 -5.51 12.82 -5.41
C ALA A 132 -6.10 14.20 -5.70
N ARG A 133 -7.20 14.23 -6.46
CA ARG A 133 -7.91 15.47 -6.77
C ARG A 133 -8.32 16.18 -5.46
N GLY A 134 -8.06 17.49 -5.39
CA GLY A 134 -8.32 18.28 -4.18
C GLY A 134 -7.16 18.35 -3.19
N TYR A 135 -6.01 17.74 -3.51
CA TYR A 135 -4.80 17.80 -2.70
C TYR A 135 -3.63 18.45 -3.46
N THR A 136 -2.74 19.12 -2.71
CA THR A 136 -1.47 19.67 -3.14
C THR A 136 -0.31 18.82 -2.66
N LEU A 137 0.69 18.63 -3.52
CA LEU A 137 1.95 18.00 -3.14
C LEU A 137 2.75 18.99 -2.30
N ASN A 138 3.19 18.55 -1.12
CA ASN A 138 4.00 19.34 -0.21
C ASN A 138 5.42 19.53 -0.75
N SER A 139 6.17 20.45 -0.13
CA SER A 139 7.56 20.77 -0.51
C SER A 139 8.53 19.61 -0.34
N ASP A 140 8.18 18.58 0.45
CA ASP A 140 8.94 17.35 0.56
C ASP A 140 8.87 16.47 -0.70
N GLY A 141 7.98 16.79 -1.64
CA GLY A 141 7.76 16.04 -2.88
C GLY A 141 7.10 14.68 -2.66
N ARG A 142 6.55 14.40 -1.46
CA ARG A 142 6.00 13.09 -1.06
C ARG A 142 4.62 13.18 -0.44
N SER A 143 4.41 14.13 0.47
CA SER A 143 3.20 14.25 1.27
C SER A 143 2.13 15.09 0.55
N CYS A 144 0.86 14.84 0.86
CA CYS A 144 -0.29 15.45 0.21
C CYS A 144 -1.18 16.17 1.22
N SER A 145 -1.28 17.49 1.10
CA SER A 145 -2.19 18.31 1.91
C SER A 145 -3.47 18.62 1.13
N PRO A 146 -4.67 18.59 1.76
CA PRO A 146 -5.89 19.01 1.09
C PRO A 146 -5.89 20.53 0.85
N HIS A 147 -6.48 21.01 -0.27
CA HIS A 147 -6.59 22.43 -0.66
C HIS A 147 -7.47 23.32 0.28
N ALA A 148 -7.69 22.91 1.55
CA ALA A 148 -8.55 23.54 2.56
C ALA A 148 -10.07 23.44 2.29
N VAL A 149 -10.70 22.31 2.70
CA VAL A 149 -12.11 22.22 3.18
C VAL A 149 -12.32 21.08 4.20
N PHE A 150 -11.28 20.49 4.81
CA PHE A 150 -11.46 19.27 5.63
C PHE A 150 -10.75 19.29 7.00
N GLU A 151 -10.67 20.46 7.64
CA GLU A 151 -10.04 20.64 8.96
C GLU A 151 -10.83 20.05 10.15
N HIS A 152 -12.00 19.41 9.94
CA HIS A 152 -12.84 18.97 11.06
C HIS A 152 -13.39 17.53 11.03
N LEU A 153 -12.86 16.61 10.21
CA LEU A 153 -13.40 15.23 10.15
C LEU A 153 -12.44 14.12 10.58
N MET A 154 -11.35 14.44 11.29
CA MET A 154 -10.40 13.43 11.79
C MET A 154 -10.94 12.54 12.94
N MET A 155 -12.16 12.78 13.45
CA MET A 155 -12.75 11.98 14.54
C MET A 155 -14.02 11.19 14.17
N MET A 156 -14.32 11.01 12.88
CA MET A 156 -15.59 10.42 12.44
C MET A 156 -15.45 9.55 11.18
N ILE A 157 -14.44 8.66 11.12
CA ILE A 157 -14.22 7.77 9.96
C ILE A 157 -15.51 7.00 9.60
N MET A 158 -16.27 6.51 10.58
CA MET A 158 -17.59 5.88 10.34
C MET A 158 -18.65 6.84 9.76
N MET A 159 -18.69 8.10 10.20
CA MET A 159 -19.71 9.04 9.72
C MET A 159 -19.40 9.60 8.35
N VAL A 160 -18.11 9.72 7.99
CA VAL A 160 -17.67 10.15 6.65
C VAL A 160 -18.22 9.19 5.60
N TYR A 161 -18.10 7.87 5.77
CA TYR A 161 -18.59 6.93 4.75
C TYR A 161 -20.11 6.94 4.59
N CYS A 162 -20.82 7.17 5.67
CA CYS A 162 -22.28 7.19 5.66
C CYS A 162 -22.83 8.42 4.91
N VAL A 163 -22.13 9.58 4.93
CA VAL A 163 -22.54 10.78 4.18
C VAL A 163 -22.24 10.72 2.68
N LEU A 164 -21.40 9.77 2.22
CA LEU A 164 -21.07 9.60 0.80
C LEU A 164 -21.95 8.58 0.10
N GLN A 165 -22.68 7.78 0.88
CA GLN A 165 -23.62 6.81 0.39
C GLN A 165 -24.95 7.49 0.09
N VAL A 166 -25.44 7.28 -1.13
CA VAL A 166 -26.78 7.73 -1.54
C VAL A 166 -27.74 6.54 -1.55
N LYS A 167 -29.03 6.80 -1.33
CA LYS A 167 -30.07 5.78 -1.36
C LYS A 167 -31.07 6.10 -2.47
N PHE A 168 -31.35 5.10 -3.29
CA PHE A 168 -32.42 5.15 -4.28
C PHE A 168 -33.63 4.47 -3.69
N VAL A 169 -34.76 5.18 -3.66
CA VAL A 169 -36.01 4.63 -3.14
C VAL A 169 -37.04 4.53 -4.26
N ASN A 170 -37.91 3.54 -4.16
CA ASN A 170 -39.05 3.42 -5.08
C ASN A 170 -40.20 4.35 -4.67
N THR A 171 -41.29 4.35 -5.45
CA THR A 171 -42.53 5.08 -5.15
C THR A 171 -43.21 4.65 -3.84
N SER A 172 -42.89 3.46 -3.34
CA SER A 172 -43.39 2.92 -2.07
C SER A 172 -42.55 3.34 -0.86
N GLY A 173 -41.41 3.99 -1.07
CA GLY A 173 -40.46 4.40 -0.02
C GLY A 173 -39.40 3.35 0.35
N ASP A 174 -39.35 2.21 -0.33
CA ASP A 174 -38.35 1.17 -0.07
C ASP A 174 -37.00 1.50 -0.71
N VAL A 175 -35.90 1.27 0.01
CA VAL A 175 -34.55 1.41 -0.52
C VAL A 175 -34.26 0.26 -1.48
N VAL A 176 -34.17 0.57 -2.76
CA VAL A 176 -33.88 -0.40 -3.82
C VAL A 176 -32.37 -0.55 -3.99
N CYS A 177 -31.65 0.57 -3.97
CA CYS A 177 -30.23 0.59 -4.25
C CYS A 177 -29.47 1.60 -3.43
N HIS A 178 -28.16 1.39 -3.40
CA HIS A 178 -27.21 2.37 -2.91
C HIS A 178 -26.39 2.94 -4.06
N GLY A 179 -25.72 4.05 -3.80
CA GLY A 179 -24.72 4.61 -4.70
C GLY A 179 -23.70 5.41 -3.92
N VAL A 180 -22.78 6.00 -4.64
CA VAL A 180 -21.68 6.78 -4.06
C VAL A 180 -21.51 8.11 -4.75
N VAL A 181 -21.29 9.14 -3.95
CA VAL A 181 -20.98 10.48 -4.42
C VAL A 181 -19.53 10.53 -4.93
N LEU A 182 -19.35 10.92 -6.19
CA LEU A 182 -18.04 11.12 -6.82
C LEU A 182 -17.67 12.59 -7.01
N GLY A 183 -18.67 13.47 -7.05
CA GLY A 183 -18.50 14.89 -7.33
C GLY A 183 -19.62 15.73 -6.71
N ARG A 184 -19.75 16.98 -7.13
CA ARG A 184 -20.80 17.89 -6.64
C ARG A 184 -22.18 17.57 -7.21
N LYS A 185 -22.23 16.98 -8.41
CA LYS A 185 -23.49 16.56 -9.06
C LYS A 185 -23.41 15.14 -9.61
N SER A 186 -22.34 14.41 -9.30
CA SER A 186 -22.03 13.13 -9.91
C SER A 186 -22.14 11.99 -8.90
N VAL A 187 -22.89 10.95 -9.29
CA VAL A 187 -23.13 9.75 -8.48
C VAL A 187 -22.80 8.51 -9.31
N LEU A 188 -22.27 7.47 -8.65
CA LEU A 188 -22.03 6.17 -9.26
C LEU A 188 -22.86 5.09 -8.56
N THR A 189 -23.42 4.16 -9.34
CA THR A 189 -24.17 3.01 -8.84
C THR A 189 -24.14 1.86 -9.87
N SER A 190 -24.91 0.79 -9.62
CA SER A 190 -25.11 -0.35 -10.53
C SER A 190 -26.10 -0.01 -11.64
N ALA A 191 -25.82 -0.46 -12.87
CA ALA A 191 -26.72 -0.26 -14.01
C ALA A 191 -27.96 -1.17 -13.94
N THR A 192 -27.81 -2.38 -13.37
CA THR A 192 -28.89 -3.34 -13.10
C THR A 192 -29.89 -2.74 -12.13
N CYS A 193 -29.39 -2.13 -11.06
CA CYS A 193 -30.20 -1.35 -10.14
C CYS A 193 -31.00 -0.25 -10.89
N MET A 194 -30.32 0.60 -11.66
CA MET A 194 -30.97 1.74 -12.30
C MET A 194 -32.02 1.31 -13.33
N SER A 195 -31.76 0.22 -14.03
CA SER A 195 -32.69 -0.36 -15.01
C SER A 195 -33.96 -0.90 -14.35
N ALA A 196 -33.91 -1.28 -13.06
CA ALA A 196 -35.05 -1.80 -12.30
C ALA A 196 -35.95 -0.69 -11.72
N LEU A 197 -35.46 0.56 -11.66
CA LEU A 197 -36.23 1.69 -11.15
C LEU A 197 -37.20 2.21 -12.21
N LYS A 198 -38.51 2.16 -11.93
CA LYS A 198 -39.56 2.66 -12.83
C LYS A 198 -39.51 4.17 -13.05
N ASP A 199 -39.03 4.91 -12.05
CA ASP A 199 -38.76 6.35 -12.12
C ASP A 199 -37.42 6.64 -11.43
N PRO A 200 -36.33 6.83 -12.19
CA PRO A 200 -35.01 7.12 -11.63
C PRO A 200 -34.90 8.54 -11.07
N GLY A 201 -35.97 9.35 -11.12
CA GLY A 201 -35.94 10.78 -10.90
C GLY A 201 -35.70 11.27 -9.47
N LEU A 202 -35.60 10.41 -8.45
CA LEU A 202 -35.43 10.83 -7.05
C LEU A 202 -34.32 10.06 -6.32
N VAL A 203 -33.25 10.78 -5.95
CA VAL A 203 -32.14 10.32 -5.13
C VAL A 203 -32.31 10.90 -3.73
N PHE A 204 -32.29 10.06 -2.70
CA PHE A 204 -32.31 10.52 -1.32
C PHE A 204 -30.92 10.43 -0.71
N LEU A 205 -30.42 11.57 -0.27
CA LEU A 205 -29.25 11.64 0.58
C LEU A 205 -29.68 11.56 2.03
N SER A 206 -29.03 10.68 2.78
CA SER A 206 -29.20 10.61 4.22
C SER A 206 -27.90 11.11 4.87
N PRO A 207 -27.75 12.43 5.09
CA PRO A 207 -26.64 12.93 5.88
C PRO A 207 -26.81 12.47 7.33
N VAL A 208 -25.73 11.99 7.95
CA VAL A 208 -25.76 11.54 9.35
C VAL A 208 -26.17 12.69 10.28
N GLY A 209 -27.07 12.42 11.22
CA GLY A 209 -27.44 13.35 12.28
C GLY A 209 -28.57 14.33 11.94
N ARG A 210 -29.16 14.26 10.74
CA ARG A 210 -30.41 14.98 10.41
C ARG A 210 -31.51 13.98 10.04
N HIS A 211 -32.71 14.23 10.56
CA HIS A 211 -33.93 13.54 10.14
C HIS A 211 -34.43 13.97 8.75
N SER A 212 -33.80 14.98 8.13
CA SER A 212 -34.15 15.44 6.78
C SER A 212 -33.30 14.76 5.73
N THR A 213 -33.95 13.91 4.93
CA THR A 213 -33.39 13.40 3.68
C THR A 213 -33.43 14.50 2.63
N VAL A 214 -32.33 14.71 1.91
CA VAL A 214 -32.32 15.65 0.77
C VAL A 214 -32.71 14.85 -0.48
N ALA A 215 -33.86 15.19 -1.05
CA ALA A 215 -34.31 14.63 -2.32
C ALA A 215 -33.72 15.45 -3.47
N LEU A 216 -32.86 14.82 -4.27
CA LEU A 216 -32.30 15.41 -5.48
C LEU A 216 -32.81 14.66 -6.70
N ARG A 217 -32.95 15.38 -7.82
CA ARG A 217 -33.42 14.78 -9.06
C ARG A 217 -32.26 14.39 -9.97
N VAL A 218 -32.38 13.22 -10.58
CA VAL A 218 -31.44 12.76 -11.62
C VAL A 218 -31.79 13.46 -12.93
N SER A 219 -30.81 14.14 -13.51
CA SER A 219 -30.90 14.73 -14.85
C SER A 219 -30.78 13.66 -15.93
N SER A 220 -29.72 12.86 -15.83
CA SER A 220 -29.44 11.80 -16.78
C SER A 220 -28.62 10.70 -16.12
N TRP A 221 -28.63 9.51 -16.73
CA TRP A 221 -27.76 8.42 -16.32
C TRP A 221 -27.18 7.73 -17.55
N THR A 222 -25.92 7.30 -17.44
CA THR A 222 -25.15 6.68 -18.51
C THR A 222 -24.64 5.32 -18.02
N PRO A 223 -25.19 4.19 -18.50
CA PRO A 223 -24.61 2.87 -18.23
C PRO A 223 -23.26 2.72 -18.93
N HIS A 224 -22.41 1.83 -18.40
CA HIS A 224 -21.20 1.44 -19.10
C HIS A 224 -21.54 0.82 -20.47
N LYS A 225 -20.75 1.12 -21.51
CA LYS A 225 -21.06 0.73 -22.90
C LYS A 225 -21.20 -0.77 -23.14
N ARG A 226 -20.59 -1.59 -22.27
CA ARG A 226 -20.61 -3.06 -22.34
C ARG A 226 -21.61 -3.68 -21.36
N TYR A 227 -22.39 -2.85 -20.67
CA TYR A 227 -23.37 -3.32 -19.71
C TYR A 227 -24.42 -4.19 -20.41
N VAL A 228 -24.64 -5.37 -19.84
CA VAL A 228 -25.74 -6.30 -20.13
C VAL A 228 -26.24 -6.79 -18.77
N SER A 229 -27.56 -6.93 -18.62
CA SER A 229 -28.14 -7.43 -17.36
C SER A 229 -27.54 -8.79 -16.99
N GLY A 230 -27.00 -8.91 -15.78
CA GLY A 230 -26.32 -10.13 -15.30
C GLY A 230 -24.85 -10.28 -15.76
N ALA A 231 -24.28 -9.30 -16.47
CA ALA A 231 -22.88 -9.27 -16.83
C ALA A 231 -22.02 -8.51 -15.80
N GLU A 232 -20.70 -8.57 -15.99
CA GLU A 232 -19.70 -7.99 -15.08
C GLU A 232 -19.56 -6.45 -15.15
N ASP A 233 -19.97 -5.84 -16.28
CA ASP A 233 -19.83 -4.42 -16.56
C ASP A 233 -21.02 -3.61 -15.97
N ASP A 234 -21.41 -3.92 -14.74
CA ASP A 234 -22.60 -3.39 -14.05
C ASP A 234 -22.37 -2.04 -13.36
N LEU A 235 -22.18 -0.99 -14.15
CA LEU A 235 -21.91 0.38 -13.69
C LEU A 235 -22.77 1.40 -14.41
N ALA A 236 -23.35 2.33 -13.65
CA ALA A 236 -24.07 3.50 -14.15
C ALA A 236 -23.56 4.78 -13.50
N PHE A 237 -23.22 5.76 -14.33
CA PHE A 237 -22.86 7.11 -13.93
C PHE A 237 -24.08 8.01 -14.01
N LEU A 238 -24.38 8.76 -12.95
CA LEU A 238 -25.54 9.62 -12.85
C LEU A 238 -25.12 11.06 -12.68
N GLU A 239 -25.89 11.94 -13.32
CA GLU A 239 -25.79 13.38 -13.17
C GLU A 239 -27.05 13.91 -12.52
N LEU A 240 -26.89 14.70 -11.47
CA LEU A 240 -27.99 15.35 -10.77
C LEU A 240 -28.34 16.68 -11.44
N MET A 241 -29.62 17.04 -11.43
CA MET A 241 -30.09 18.34 -11.92
C MET A 241 -29.52 19.50 -11.11
N GLU A 242 -29.39 19.31 -9.80
CA GLU A 242 -28.86 20.31 -8.87
C GLU A 242 -27.65 19.73 -8.14
N PRO A 243 -26.62 20.55 -7.86
CA PRO A 243 -25.49 20.11 -7.06
C PRO A 243 -25.91 19.85 -5.60
N PHE A 244 -25.11 19.05 -4.90
CA PHE A 244 -25.27 18.82 -3.47
C PHE A 244 -25.25 20.16 -2.70
N PRO A 245 -26.16 20.36 -1.73
CA PRO A 245 -26.21 21.62 -0.98
C PRO A 245 -24.90 21.87 -0.22
N GLN A 246 -24.38 23.10 -0.26
CA GLN A 246 -23.07 23.44 0.32
C GLN A 246 -22.98 23.20 1.84
N ASN A 247 -24.12 23.21 2.55
CA ASN A 247 -24.18 22.93 4.00
C ASN A 247 -24.21 21.43 4.32
N THR A 248 -24.05 20.56 3.33
CA THR A 248 -23.90 19.12 3.54
C THR A 248 -22.41 18.82 3.64
N SER A 249 -21.98 18.18 4.73
CA SER A 249 -20.58 17.76 4.95
C SER A 249 -20.17 16.58 4.05
N ILE A 250 -20.56 16.61 2.77
CA ILE A 250 -20.30 15.56 1.78
C ILE A 250 -18.90 15.74 1.22
N VAL A 251 -18.07 14.72 1.41
CA VAL A 251 -16.65 14.68 1.02
C VAL A 251 -16.42 13.59 -0.02
N PRO A 252 -16.45 13.88 -1.34
CA PRO A 252 -16.39 12.82 -2.35
C PRO A 252 -15.18 11.90 -2.16
N LEU A 253 -15.37 10.59 -2.36
CA LEU A 253 -14.27 9.63 -2.27
C LEU A 253 -13.25 9.89 -3.38
N CYS A 254 -11.96 9.71 -3.05
CA CYS A 254 -10.91 9.82 -4.04
C CYS A 254 -10.97 8.63 -5.00
N LEU A 255 -10.91 8.90 -6.30
CA LEU A 255 -10.70 7.86 -7.31
C LEU A 255 -9.20 7.59 -7.42
N PRO A 256 -8.73 6.38 -7.05
CA PRO A 256 -7.30 6.05 -7.14
C PRO A 256 -6.84 5.89 -8.59
N GLU A 257 -5.52 5.84 -8.79
CA GLU A 257 -4.93 5.26 -10.01
C GLU A 257 -5.06 3.74 -10.01
N ARG A 258 -5.06 3.13 -11.20
CA ARG A 258 -5.25 1.67 -11.35
C ARG A 258 -4.22 0.87 -10.54
N ASP A 259 -2.94 1.17 -10.74
CA ASP A 259 -1.86 0.41 -10.11
C ASP A 259 -1.82 0.64 -8.60
N TYR A 260 -2.11 1.86 -8.15
CA TYR A 260 -2.22 2.16 -6.72
C TYR A 260 -3.39 1.42 -6.08
N SER A 261 -4.54 1.38 -6.75
CA SER A 261 -5.71 0.64 -6.28
C SER A 261 -5.41 -0.85 -6.15
N GLU A 262 -4.81 -1.46 -7.17
CA GLU A 262 -4.62 -2.92 -7.23
C GLU A 262 -3.43 -3.38 -6.37
N ASN A 263 -2.34 -2.63 -6.35
CA ASN A 263 -1.10 -3.05 -5.68
C ASN A 263 -0.95 -2.49 -4.26
N ILE A 264 -1.66 -1.42 -3.89
CA ILE A 264 -1.55 -0.80 -2.57
C ILE A 264 -2.85 -0.98 -1.80
N LEU A 265 -3.98 -0.51 -2.35
CA LEU A 265 -5.24 -0.43 -1.62
C LEU A 265 -6.01 -1.74 -1.49
N MET A 266 -5.91 -2.64 -2.49
CA MET A 266 -6.63 -3.91 -2.56
C MET A 266 -5.72 -5.12 -2.32
N ARG A 267 -4.58 -4.95 -1.64
CA ARG A 267 -3.71 -6.09 -1.29
C ARG A 267 -4.47 -7.11 -0.44
N ALA A 268 -4.26 -8.40 -0.71
CA ALA A 268 -4.88 -9.49 0.05
C ALA A 268 -4.58 -9.35 1.56
N GLY A 269 -5.57 -9.60 2.40
CA GLY A 269 -5.51 -9.43 3.85
C GLY A 269 -5.70 -7.99 4.35
N ARG A 270 -5.65 -6.98 3.46
CA ARG A 270 -5.91 -5.59 3.84
C ARG A 270 -7.40 -5.40 4.14
N LYS A 271 -7.72 -4.57 5.14
CA LYS A 271 -9.11 -4.24 5.48
C LYS A 271 -9.63 -3.10 4.62
N GLY A 272 -10.88 -3.22 4.18
CA GLY A 272 -11.66 -2.14 3.59
C GLY A 272 -12.89 -1.81 4.44
N VAL A 273 -13.57 -0.75 4.05
CA VAL A 273 -14.78 -0.25 4.69
C VAL A 273 -15.95 -0.39 3.73
N VAL A 274 -16.99 -1.10 4.18
CA VAL A 274 -18.21 -1.38 3.42
C VAL A 274 -19.40 -0.77 4.17
N MET A 275 -20.15 0.15 3.53
CA MET A 275 -21.27 0.88 4.17
C MET A 275 -20.89 1.50 5.54
N GLY A 276 -19.68 2.03 5.64
CA GLY A 276 -19.13 2.60 6.87
C GLY A 276 -18.68 1.58 7.93
N ARG A 277 -18.97 0.28 7.80
CA ARG A 277 -18.43 -0.75 8.69
C ARG A 277 -17.03 -1.16 8.23
N ALA A 278 -16.05 -1.02 9.11
CA ALA A 278 -14.74 -1.63 8.93
C ALA A 278 -14.82 -3.12 9.29
N GLY A 279 -14.06 -3.99 8.61
CA GLY A 279 -13.95 -5.40 9.01
C GLY A 279 -13.78 -6.40 7.87
N TYR A 280 -14.17 -6.03 6.66
CA TYR A 280 -13.99 -6.88 5.48
C TYR A 280 -12.55 -6.82 4.99
N SER A 281 -11.94 -7.99 4.79
CA SER A 281 -10.58 -8.11 4.26
C SER A 281 -10.61 -8.52 2.80
N TYR A 282 -9.78 -7.90 1.97
CA TYR A 282 -9.59 -8.30 0.56
C TYR A 282 -9.02 -9.71 0.50
N LEU A 283 -9.54 -10.52 -0.41
CA LEU A 283 -9.08 -11.89 -0.64
C LEU A 283 -8.30 -11.99 -1.96
N SER A 284 -7.43 -12.99 -2.05
CA SER A 284 -6.85 -13.41 -3.33
C SER A 284 -7.94 -14.04 -4.21
N LEU A 285 -7.70 -14.14 -5.52
CA LEU A 285 -8.65 -14.78 -6.43
C LEU A 285 -8.87 -16.27 -6.06
N ASP A 286 -7.81 -16.98 -5.69
CA ASP A 286 -7.88 -18.38 -5.25
C ASP A 286 -8.67 -18.54 -3.95
N ASP A 287 -8.45 -17.64 -2.98
CA ASP A 287 -9.21 -17.60 -1.73
C ASP A 287 -10.69 -17.29 -1.98
N CYS A 288 -11.00 -16.41 -2.94
CA CYS A 288 -12.39 -16.11 -3.32
C CYS A 288 -13.10 -17.37 -3.84
N HIS A 289 -12.46 -18.11 -4.75
CA HIS A 289 -13.03 -19.34 -5.31
C HIS A 289 -13.19 -20.44 -4.26
N SER A 290 -12.26 -20.54 -3.31
CA SER A 290 -12.28 -21.57 -2.28
C SER A 290 -13.25 -21.25 -1.12
N SER A 291 -13.38 -19.97 -0.78
CA SER A 291 -14.11 -19.53 0.42
C SER A 291 -15.56 -19.13 0.13
N LEU A 292 -15.87 -18.77 -1.12
CA LEU A 292 -17.19 -18.34 -1.53
C LEU A 292 -17.72 -19.36 -2.53
N ASN A 293 -18.80 -20.06 -2.17
CA ASN A 293 -19.54 -20.96 -3.05
C ASN A 293 -20.27 -20.16 -4.15
N LEU A 294 -19.52 -19.46 -4.99
CA LEU A 294 -20.04 -18.60 -6.04
C LEU A 294 -20.60 -19.45 -7.17
N THR A 295 -21.79 -19.09 -7.63
CA THR A 295 -22.48 -19.74 -8.75
C THR A 295 -21.97 -19.27 -10.12
N PHE A 296 -21.08 -18.27 -10.13
CA PHE A 296 -20.54 -17.65 -11.33
C PHE A 296 -19.01 -17.56 -11.26
N LEU A 297 -18.38 -17.50 -12.44
CA LEU A 297 -16.93 -17.36 -12.55
C LEU A 297 -16.50 -15.91 -12.28
N MET A 298 -15.60 -15.71 -11.33
CA MET A 298 -14.99 -14.40 -11.09
C MET A 298 -14.05 -14.02 -12.22
N THR A 299 -14.12 -12.75 -12.62
CA THR A 299 -13.23 -12.18 -13.64
C THR A 299 -12.22 -11.23 -13.01
N ASN A 300 -11.25 -10.78 -13.80
CA ASN A 300 -10.28 -9.77 -13.34
C ASN A 300 -10.90 -8.38 -13.09
N LYS A 301 -12.16 -8.15 -13.48
CA LYS A 301 -12.94 -6.94 -13.20
C LYS A 301 -13.73 -7.02 -11.89
N MET A 302 -13.61 -8.12 -11.16
CA MET A 302 -14.23 -8.32 -9.86
C MET A 302 -13.16 -8.52 -8.78
N PHE A 303 -13.56 -8.34 -7.53
CA PHE A 303 -12.82 -8.80 -6.37
C PHE A 303 -13.81 -9.19 -5.26
N CYS A 304 -13.36 -9.99 -4.31
CA CYS A 304 -14.18 -10.37 -3.18
C CYS A 304 -13.52 -9.97 -1.86
N MET A 305 -14.36 -9.86 -0.84
CA MET A 305 -13.94 -9.58 0.52
C MET A 305 -14.72 -10.42 1.50
N GLN A 306 -14.13 -10.73 2.65
CA GLN A 306 -14.81 -11.50 3.69
C GLN A 306 -14.56 -10.86 5.05
N ASN A 307 -15.56 -10.95 5.94
CA ASN A 307 -15.37 -10.58 7.33
C ASN A 307 -14.55 -11.69 8.01
N ARG A 308 -13.34 -11.36 8.46
CA ARG A 308 -12.46 -12.27 9.22
C ARG A 308 -12.43 -11.85 10.70
N GLU A 309 -13.59 -11.65 11.30
CA GLU A 309 -13.70 -11.38 12.74
C GLU A 309 -13.51 -12.66 13.55
N SER A 310 -12.24 -12.92 13.86
CA SER A 310 -11.81 -13.66 15.04
C SER A 310 -11.30 -12.67 16.09
N ASP A 311 -12.14 -11.74 16.54
CA ASP A 311 -11.87 -11.00 17.77
C ASP A 311 -12.99 -11.28 18.76
N VAL A 312 -12.68 -12.20 19.67
CA VAL A 312 -13.55 -12.65 20.75
C VAL A 312 -13.59 -11.54 21.79
N SER A 313 -14.50 -10.59 21.65
CA SER A 313 -15.23 -10.05 22.80
C SER A 313 -16.37 -9.13 22.36
N VAL A 314 -17.51 -9.32 23.04
CA VAL A 314 -18.77 -8.56 22.96
C VAL A 314 -19.80 -9.17 22.01
N ARG A 315 -20.67 -9.98 22.64
CA ARG A 315 -21.97 -10.39 22.12
C ARG A 315 -22.82 -9.15 21.82
N THR A 316 -22.88 -8.75 20.57
CA THR A 316 -24.03 -8.02 20.03
C THR A 316 -24.62 -8.87 18.92
N LYS A 317 -25.94 -9.11 18.97
CA LYS A 317 -26.70 -9.85 17.94
C LYS A 317 -26.20 -9.50 16.53
N PRO A 318 -26.11 -10.47 15.59
CA PRO A 318 -25.82 -10.16 14.20
C PRO A 318 -26.85 -9.14 13.72
N MET A 319 -26.42 -7.90 13.54
CA MET A 319 -27.30 -6.81 13.13
C MET A 319 -27.52 -6.96 11.63
N PRO A 320 -28.77 -7.02 11.15
CA PRO A 320 -29.06 -7.26 9.74
C PRO A 320 -28.36 -6.19 8.91
N CYS A 321 -27.62 -6.67 7.93
CA CYS A 321 -26.72 -5.87 7.13
C CYS A 321 -27.39 -5.72 5.76
N ASP A 322 -28.03 -4.57 5.55
CA ASP A 322 -28.84 -4.32 4.34
C ASP A 322 -27.97 -3.81 3.19
N LEU A 323 -27.04 -4.65 2.74
CA LEU A 323 -26.17 -4.34 1.60
C LEU A 323 -26.97 -4.44 0.30
N LYS A 324 -27.30 -3.29 -0.29
CA LYS A 324 -27.93 -3.20 -1.62
C LYS A 324 -26.90 -3.09 -2.74
N SER A 325 -27.33 -3.41 -3.96
CA SER A 325 -26.50 -3.18 -5.16
C SER A 325 -26.10 -1.71 -5.28
N GLY A 326 -24.87 -1.45 -5.76
CA GLY A 326 -24.29 -0.12 -5.85
C GLY A 326 -23.71 0.42 -4.53
N SER A 327 -23.72 -0.35 -3.44
CA SER A 327 -23.07 0.05 -2.18
C SER A 327 -21.57 0.24 -2.36
N PRO A 328 -20.97 1.35 -1.93
CA PRO A 328 -19.54 1.58 -2.08
C PRO A 328 -18.71 0.75 -1.11
N VAL A 329 -17.52 0.39 -1.57
CA VAL A 329 -16.42 -0.05 -0.72
C VAL A 329 -15.20 0.82 -0.93
N ALA A 330 -14.58 1.24 0.17
CA ALA A 330 -13.42 2.11 0.17
C ALA A 330 -12.28 1.52 1.00
N THR A 331 -11.05 1.85 0.64
CA THR A 331 -9.86 1.61 1.46
C THR A 331 -9.33 2.94 1.98
N VAL A 332 -8.94 2.95 3.25
CA VAL A 332 -8.28 4.09 3.89
C VAL A 332 -6.77 3.94 3.77
N GLU A 333 -6.11 4.95 3.22
CA GLU A 333 -4.66 5.10 3.28
C GLU A 333 -4.34 6.45 3.95
N GLY A 334 -3.62 6.41 5.06
CA GLY A 334 -3.33 7.61 5.85
C GLY A 334 -4.63 8.32 6.27
N LYS A 335 -4.82 9.56 5.78
CA LYS A 335 -6.00 10.39 6.05
C LYS A 335 -7.01 10.43 4.90
N THR A 336 -6.79 9.63 3.86
CA THR A 336 -7.55 9.70 2.61
C THR A 336 -8.29 8.39 2.37
N ALA A 337 -9.56 8.52 1.99
CA ALA A 337 -10.39 7.39 1.61
C ALA A 337 -10.49 7.28 0.09
N PHE A 338 -10.18 6.09 -0.42
CA PHE A 338 -10.20 5.79 -1.84
C PHE A 338 -11.30 4.79 -2.17
N LEU A 339 -12.14 5.13 -3.15
CA LEU A 339 -13.16 4.21 -3.65
C LEU A 339 -12.49 3.11 -4.47
N THR A 340 -12.65 1.86 -4.03
CA THR A 340 -12.05 0.69 -4.68
C THR A 340 -13.04 -0.11 -5.50
N GLY A 341 -14.33 -0.10 -5.11
CA GLY A 341 -15.37 -0.82 -5.82
C GLY A 341 -16.79 -0.46 -5.39
N ILE A 342 -17.75 -1.09 -6.07
CA ILE A 342 -19.18 -1.04 -5.72
C ILE A 342 -19.74 -2.46 -5.69
N SER A 343 -20.73 -2.72 -4.83
CA SER A 343 -21.31 -4.05 -4.67
C SER A 343 -22.09 -4.47 -5.92
N LEU A 344 -21.80 -5.67 -6.41
CA LEU A 344 -22.55 -6.34 -7.47
C LEU A 344 -23.77 -7.10 -6.91
N SER A 345 -23.61 -7.66 -5.72
CA SER A 345 -24.58 -8.58 -5.13
C SER A 345 -25.44 -7.92 -4.07
N THR A 346 -26.68 -8.40 -3.96
CA THR A 346 -27.54 -8.27 -2.78
C THR A 346 -27.37 -9.54 -1.97
N GLY A 347 -26.87 -9.44 -0.74
CA GLY A 347 -26.55 -10.66 0.02
C GLY A 347 -26.39 -10.43 1.51
N ASP A 348 -26.61 -11.51 2.25
CA ASP A 348 -26.39 -11.57 3.69
C ASP A 348 -24.88 -11.38 3.98
N CYS A 349 -24.54 -10.31 4.68
CA CYS A 349 -23.18 -9.92 5.06
C CYS A 349 -22.40 -10.95 5.89
N ASN A 350 -23.07 -12.04 6.27
CA ASN A 350 -22.49 -13.21 6.91
C ASN A 350 -21.59 -14.02 5.98
N HIS A 351 -21.76 -13.92 4.66
CA HIS A 351 -20.90 -14.54 3.66
C HIS A 351 -19.99 -13.49 3.01
N GLY A 352 -18.95 -13.92 2.29
CA GLY A 352 -18.11 -12.96 1.58
C GLY A 352 -18.87 -12.27 0.44
N LEU A 353 -18.43 -11.05 0.18
CA LEU A 353 -19.07 -10.07 -0.68
C LEU A 353 -18.26 -9.92 -1.95
N VAL A 354 -18.95 -9.72 -3.08
CA VAL A 354 -18.32 -9.52 -4.39
C VAL A 354 -18.62 -8.12 -4.90
N PHE A 355 -17.56 -7.46 -5.37
CA PHE A 355 -17.60 -6.08 -5.82
C PHE A 355 -17.05 -5.94 -7.24
N THR A 356 -17.58 -4.98 -7.98
CA THR A 356 -16.99 -4.48 -9.21
C THR A 356 -15.70 -3.74 -8.89
N LYS A 357 -14.61 -4.10 -9.56
CA LYS A 357 -13.29 -3.49 -9.40
C LYS A 357 -13.20 -2.16 -10.17
N LEU A 358 -13.30 -1.05 -9.45
CA LEU A 358 -13.42 0.27 -10.09
C LEU A 358 -12.15 0.69 -10.85
N SER A 359 -10.98 0.18 -10.43
CA SER A 359 -9.69 0.42 -11.11
C SER A 359 -9.70 0.06 -12.61
N ARG A 360 -10.60 -0.84 -13.03
CA ARG A 360 -10.76 -1.29 -14.43
C ARG A 360 -11.65 -0.36 -15.27
N TYR A 361 -12.35 0.58 -14.65
CA TYR A 361 -13.32 1.47 -15.30
C TYR A 361 -12.94 2.95 -15.24
N LEU A 362 -11.77 3.29 -14.69
CA LEU A 362 -11.31 4.68 -14.54
C LEU A 362 -11.24 5.45 -15.86
N HIS A 363 -10.88 4.79 -16.98
CA HIS A 363 -10.84 5.41 -18.30
C HIS A 363 -12.22 5.84 -18.81
N TRP A 364 -13.28 5.11 -18.43
CA TRP A 364 -14.66 5.48 -18.74
C TRP A 364 -15.20 6.53 -17.76
N LEU A 365 -14.88 6.38 -16.47
CA LEU A 365 -15.45 7.20 -15.40
C LEU A 365 -14.87 8.62 -15.34
N ARG A 366 -13.54 8.77 -15.50
CA ARG A 366 -12.87 10.08 -15.36
C ARG A 366 -13.38 11.11 -16.37
N PRO A 367 -13.49 10.82 -17.68
CA PRO A 367 -14.02 11.79 -18.64
C PRO A 367 -15.43 12.27 -18.29
N LEU A 368 -16.32 11.36 -17.86
CA LEU A 368 -17.68 11.70 -17.44
C LEU A 368 -17.67 12.63 -16.22
N LEU A 369 -16.91 12.27 -15.19
CA LEU A 369 -16.74 13.09 -14.00
C LEU A 369 -16.15 14.47 -14.32
N HIS A 370 -15.18 14.54 -15.23
CA HIS A 370 -14.59 15.81 -15.67
C HIS A 370 -15.58 16.68 -16.45
N ALA A 371 -16.40 16.10 -17.32
CA ALA A 371 -17.42 16.82 -18.07
C ALA A 371 -18.49 17.40 -17.12
N SER A 372 -19.01 16.55 -16.22
CA SER A 372 -20.00 16.91 -15.22
C SER A 372 -19.56 18.11 -14.37
N GLU A 373 -18.31 18.11 -13.91
CA GLU A 373 -17.78 19.16 -13.03
C GLU A 373 -17.36 20.43 -13.79
N LYS A 374 -17.03 20.37 -15.09
CA LYS A 374 -16.61 21.52 -15.89
C LYS A 374 -17.73 22.48 -16.25
N GLU A 375 -18.94 21.96 -16.50
CA GLU A 375 -20.11 22.79 -16.85
C GLU A 375 -20.42 23.87 -15.80
N GLN A 376 -19.99 23.70 -14.55
CA GLN A 376 -20.13 24.73 -13.51
C GLN A 376 -19.12 25.88 -13.60
N GLN A 377 -17.88 25.64 -14.07
CA GLN A 377 -16.90 26.72 -14.19
C GLN A 377 -17.31 27.74 -15.27
N GLN A 378 -18.11 27.32 -16.24
CA GLN A 378 -18.70 28.20 -17.27
C GLN A 378 -20.05 28.81 -16.88
N GLN A 379 -20.72 28.33 -15.84
CA GLN A 379 -21.97 28.92 -15.31
C GLN A 379 -21.73 29.88 -14.14
N GLN A 380 -20.48 30.05 -13.71
CA GLN A 380 -20.06 30.99 -12.65
C GLN A 380 -19.23 32.18 -13.20
N LEU A 381 -19.13 32.29 -14.52
CA LEU A 381 -18.66 33.44 -15.29
C LEU A 381 -19.85 33.96 -16.11
#